data_AF-A0A317UAK1-F1
#
_entry.id   AF-A0A317UAK1-F1
#
_cell.length_a   1.000
_cell.length_b   1.000
_cell.length_c   1.000
_cell.angle_alpha   90.00
_cell.angle_beta   90.00
_cell.angle_gamma   90.00
#
_symmetry.space_group_name_H-M   'P 1'
#
loop_
_entity.id
_entity.type
_entity.pdbx_description
1 polymer ?
#
loop_
_entity_poly.entity_id
_entity_poly.type
_entity_poly.pdbx_seq_one_letter_code
_entity_poly.pdbx_strand_id
1 'polypeptide(L)'
;MKKHLKLLAALGVTSILVSSTSISTFAEDFVLYDENGVHVETKGLTESPSKGTIGLYIENNSDLNLGIAPYAYAINGIMAGGDQYGLNSADVAPGKKANSTIELTSAWEKTNFYKDYQMDELSSFDILLWAYDNSKSFKAFDSGQVHVDVTGATETSSPVLSNVQNIYDKDGISVDFVSSKENSFTFCITNTTGQYFVYDVVSETYNDFTTSDVNYELCNKYLLNNCKTIITLTPTDDFLSMNEISEISKVDFALTIRPLAEYEGEYTTDLISYQK
;
A
#
# COMPACT_ATOMS: atom_id res chain seq x y z
N MET A 1 76.07 -4.91 -10.88
CA MET A 1 75.04 -5.03 -11.95
C MET A 1 73.96 -6.00 -11.48
N LYS A 2 72.71 -5.52 -11.49
CA LYS A 2 71.50 -6.19 -11.02
C LYS A 2 71.29 -7.58 -11.64
N LYS A 3 70.78 -8.53 -10.85
CA LYS A 3 69.70 -9.44 -11.26
C LYS A 3 68.88 -9.83 -10.03
N HIS A 4 67.64 -9.34 -10.02
CA HIS A 4 66.60 -9.69 -9.06
C HIS A 4 66.14 -11.14 -9.30
N LEU A 5 65.99 -11.90 -8.23
CA LEU A 5 65.09 -13.06 -8.21
C LEU A 5 64.14 -12.85 -7.02
N LYS A 6 62.89 -12.52 -7.32
CA LYS A 6 61.79 -12.42 -6.35
C LYS A 6 61.35 -13.84 -5.99
N LEU A 7 61.43 -14.20 -4.72
CA LEU A 7 60.75 -15.38 -4.17
C LEU A 7 59.38 -14.92 -3.64
N LEU A 8 58.30 -15.36 -4.28
CA LEU A 8 56.94 -15.20 -3.78
C LEU A 8 56.76 -16.16 -2.60
N ALA A 9 56.53 -15.63 -1.40
CA ALA A 9 55.91 -16.38 -0.31
C ALA A 9 54.39 -16.15 -0.40
N ALA A 10 53.67 -17.16 -0.87
CA ALA A 10 52.22 -17.19 -0.80
C ALA A 10 51.81 -17.58 0.63
N LEU A 11 51.49 -16.58 1.47
CA LEU A 11 50.72 -16.79 2.69
C LEU A 11 49.25 -16.85 2.29
N GLY A 12 48.72 -18.07 2.18
CA GLY A 12 47.29 -18.30 2.08
C GLY A 12 46.62 -17.84 3.37
N VAL A 13 45.99 -16.68 3.33
CA VAL A 13 45.02 -16.28 4.36
C VAL A 13 43.71 -16.95 3.96
N THR A 14 43.42 -18.09 4.56
CA THR A 14 42.10 -18.71 4.45
C THR A 14 41.12 -17.83 5.21
N SER A 15 40.42 -16.95 4.50
CA SER A 15 39.29 -16.20 5.04
C SER A 15 38.20 -17.20 5.41
N ILE A 16 37.99 -17.41 6.71
CA ILE A 16 36.79 -18.08 7.20
C ILE A 16 35.64 -17.11 6.91
N LEU A 17 34.88 -17.38 5.87
CA LEU A 17 33.56 -16.79 5.66
C LEU A 17 32.67 -17.29 6.80
N VAL A 18 32.52 -16.47 7.83
CA VAL A 18 31.39 -16.60 8.75
C VAL A 18 30.18 -16.16 7.95
N SER A 19 29.46 -17.11 7.35
CA SER A 19 28.10 -16.83 6.89
C SER A 19 27.28 -16.55 8.14
N SER A 20 27.04 -15.29 8.44
CA SER A 20 25.97 -14.92 9.35
C SER A 20 24.66 -15.31 8.67
N THR A 21 24.20 -16.53 8.92
CA THR A 21 22.80 -16.85 8.74
C THR A 21 22.04 -15.92 9.68
N SER A 22 21.41 -14.89 9.11
CA SER A 22 20.35 -14.15 9.78
C SER A 22 19.27 -15.18 10.10
N ILE A 23 19.25 -15.64 11.34
CA ILE A 23 18.09 -16.33 11.88
C ILE A 23 17.02 -15.25 11.91
N SER A 24 16.02 -15.34 11.03
CA SER A 24 14.82 -14.52 11.16
C SER A 24 14.19 -14.90 12.50
N THR A 25 14.42 -14.09 13.51
CA THR A 25 13.66 -14.20 14.75
C THR A 25 12.25 -13.74 14.38
N PHE A 26 11.37 -14.70 14.13
CA PHE A 26 9.94 -14.48 13.98
C PHE A 26 9.42 -13.95 15.32
N ALA A 27 9.40 -12.63 15.47
CA ALA A 27 8.67 -12.01 16.55
C ALA A 27 7.21 -11.97 16.10
N GLU A 28 6.31 -12.52 16.90
CA GLU A 28 4.85 -12.37 16.72
C GLU A 28 4.44 -10.88 16.78
N ASP A 29 5.32 -10.07 17.38
CA ASP A 29 5.17 -8.64 17.60
C ASP A 29 6.30 -7.89 16.87
N PHE A 30 5.94 -6.99 15.94
CA PHE A 30 6.90 -6.16 15.22
C PHE A 30 6.75 -4.71 15.64
N VAL A 31 7.87 -4.09 15.99
CA VAL A 31 7.90 -2.64 16.23
C VAL A 31 7.76 -1.94 14.89
N LEU A 32 6.64 -1.25 14.71
CA LEU A 32 6.36 -0.45 13.51
C LEU A 32 7.01 0.92 13.61
N TYR A 33 7.06 1.49 14.82
CA TYR A 33 7.54 2.85 15.02
C TYR A 33 8.00 3.04 16.46
N ASP A 34 9.19 3.64 16.66
CA ASP A 34 9.75 3.95 17.99
C ASP A 34 10.57 5.25 17.94
N GLU A 35 9.87 6.34 17.61
CA GLU A 35 10.44 7.69 17.49
C GLU A 35 9.45 8.74 18.03
N ASN A 36 9.90 9.99 18.19
CA ASN A 36 9.06 11.10 18.67
C ASN A 36 8.34 10.84 20.01
N GLY A 37 8.90 9.96 20.85
CA GLY A 37 8.30 9.55 22.12
C GLY A 37 7.06 8.66 21.95
N VAL A 38 6.86 8.03 20.80
CA VAL A 38 5.76 7.10 20.54
C VAL A 38 6.32 5.74 20.13
N HIS A 39 5.81 4.69 20.76
CA HIS A 39 6.10 3.29 20.41
C HIS A 39 4.84 2.65 19.85
N VAL A 40 4.93 2.01 18.69
CA VAL A 40 3.83 1.24 18.08
C VAL A 40 4.36 -0.11 17.66
N GLU A 41 3.67 -1.17 18.04
CA GLU A 41 3.97 -2.54 17.61
C GLU A 41 2.70 -3.30 17.20
N THR A 42 2.84 -4.24 16.26
CA THR A 42 1.77 -5.15 15.88
C THR A 42 1.61 -6.27 16.88
N LYS A 43 0.41 -6.86 16.94
CA LYS A 43 0.10 -8.12 17.62
C LYS A 43 -0.69 -9.04 16.69
N GLY A 44 -0.32 -10.32 16.63
CA GLY A 44 -1.11 -11.36 15.96
C GLY A 44 -1.08 -11.32 14.43
N LEU A 45 0.01 -10.88 13.80
CA LEU A 45 0.14 -10.86 12.33
C LEU A 45 -0.02 -12.25 11.70
N THR A 46 0.53 -13.31 12.30
CA THR A 46 0.40 -14.67 11.76
C THR A 46 -0.99 -15.26 11.94
N GLU A 47 -1.78 -14.73 12.87
CA GLU A 47 -3.14 -15.18 13.15
C GLU A 47 -4.19 -14.43 12.33
N SER A 48 -3.82 -13.29 11.71
CA SER A 48 -4.75 -12.39 11.03
C SER A 48 -5.54 -13.02 9.88
N PRO A 49 -5.01 -13.98 9.07
CA PRO A 49 -5.84 -14.65 8.07
C PRO A 49 -7.04 -15.39 8.66
N SER A 50 -6.88 -15.95 9.87
CA SER A 50 -7.93 -16.68 10.57
C SER A 50 -8.86 -15.78 11.39
N LYS A 51 -8.30 -14.73 12.01
CA LYS A 51 -9.03 -13.81 12.90
C LYS A 51 -9.70 -12.66 12.17
N GLY A 52 -9.23 -12.33 10.96
CA GLY A 52 -9.69 -11.17 10.21
C GLY A 52 -9.23 -9.83 10.79
N THR A 53 -8.23 -9.83 11.68
CA THR A 53 -7.76 -8.62 12.39
C THR A 53 -6.26 -8.63 12.62
N ILE A 54 -5.66 -7.44 12.73
CA ILE A 54 -4.28 -7.22 13.21
C ILE A 54 -4.36 -6.30 14.42
N GLY A 55 -3.78 -6.71 15.55
CA GLY A 55 -3.73 -5.85 16.74
C GLY A 55 -2.60 -4.82 16.65
N LEU A 56 -2.80 -3.67 17.28
CA LEU A 56 -1.78 -2.65 17.49
C LEU A 56 -1.69 -2.33 18.98
N TYR A 57 -0.47 -2.32 19.50
CA TYR A 57 -0.17 -1.80 20.82
C TYR A 57 0.58 -0.47 20.68
N ILE A 58 0.11 0.56 21.38
CA ILE A 58 0.58 1.93 21.23
C ILE A 58 0.94 2.49 22.61
N GLU A 59 2.14 3.04 22.74
CA GLU A 59 2.56 3.84 23.89
C GLU A 59 2.85 5.27 23.45
N ASN A 60 2.27 6.25 24.14
CA ASN A 60 2.61 7.65 23.96
C ASN A 60 3.37 8.17 25.18
N ASN A 61 4.68 8.26 25.05
CA ASN A 61 5.61 8.82 26.03
C ASN A 61 5.99 10.29 25.71
N SER A 62 5.37 10.90 24.70
CA SER A 62 5.51 12.33 24.40
C SER A 62 4.72 13.20 25.38
N ASP A 63 4.81 14.52 25.21
CA ASP A 63 4.03 15.52 25.95
C ASP A 63 2.73 15.92 25.22
N LEU A 64 2.43 15.33 24.06
CA LEU A 64 1.26 15.64 23.23
C LEU A 64 0.12 14.64 23.46
N ASN A 65 -1.11 15.13 23.32
CA ASN A 65 -2.28 14.26 23.21
C ASN A 65 -2.43 13.82 21.75
N LEU A 66 -2.13 12.56 21.45
CA LEU A 66 -1.98 12.09 20.07
C LEU A 66 -3.09 11.13 19.66
N GLY A 67 -3.70 11.35 18.50
CA GLY A 67 -4.45 10.34 17.77
C GLY A 67 -3.50 9.59 16.84
N ILE A 68 -3.34 8.28 17.02
CA ILE A 68 -2.47 7.44 16.18
C ILE A 68 -3.35 6.57 15.28
N ALA A 69 -3.15 6.67 13.96
CA ALA A 69 -3.99 6.00 12.98
C ALA A 69 -3.16 5.20 11.94
N PRO A 70 -3.57 3.97 11.61
CA PRO A 70 -3.05 3.23 10.44
C PRO A 70 -3.62 3.87 9.17
N TYR A 71 -2.95 4.92 8.69
CA TYR A 71 -3.46 5.82 7.67
C TYR A 71 -3.56 5.15 6.28
N ALA A 72 -2.61 4.27 5.97
CA ALA A 72 -2.66 3.39 4.81
C ALA A 72 -1.91 2.10 5.12
N TYR A 73 -2.42 0.95 4.66
CA TYR A 73 -1.73 -0.32 4.82
C TYR A 73 -2.03 -1.30 3.69
N ALA A 74 -1.10 -2.24 3.49
CA ALA A 74 -1.19 -3.30 2.50
C ALA A 74 -0.81 -4.65 3.12
N ILE A 75 -1.45 -5.71 2.61
CA ILE A 75 -1.21 -7.09 2.99
C ILE A 75 -0.70 -7.80 1.74
N ASN A 76 0.47 -8.43 1.84
CA ASN A 76 1.13 -9.13 0.72
C ASN A 76 1.26 -8.24 -0.54
N GLY A 77 1.57 -6.95 -0.33
CA GLY A 77 1.71 -5.96 -1.40
C GLY A 77 0.40 -5.50 -2.05
N ILE A 78 -0.77 -5.83 -1.49
CA ILE A 78 -2.06 -5.31 -1.96
C ILE A 78 -2.67 -4.39 -0.91
N MET A 79 -3.01 -3.17 -1.31
CA MET A 79 -3.65 -2.17 -0.45
C MET A 79 -4.93 -2.76 0.17
N ALA A 80 -4.98 -2.77 1.50
CA ALA A 80 -6.06 -3.40 2.27
C ALA A 80 -6.92 -2.38 3.03
N GLY A 81 -6.47 -1.12 3.09
CA GLY A 81 -7.25 -0.04 3.67
C GLY A 81 -6.38 1.06 4.26
N GLY A 82 -7.00 1.81 5.15
CA GLY A 82 -6.43 2.98 5.80
C GLY A 82 -7.53 3.95 6.19
N ASP A 83 -7.41 4.58 7.35
CA ASP A 83 -8.35 5.63 7.74
C ASP A 83 -7.67 6.64 8.67
N GLN A 84 -7.91 7.91 8.40
CA GLN A 84 -7.49 9.04 9.20
C GLN A 84 -8.20 9.13 10.56
N TYR A 85 -9.48 8.76 10.58
CA TYR A 85 -10.41 8.97 11.70
C TYR A 85 -11.24 7.71 12.02
N GLY A 86 -10.80 6.57 11.51
CA GLY A 86 -11.58 5.35 11.49
C GLY A 86 -11.55 4.56 12.78
N LEU A 87 -12.27 3.44 12.71
CA LEU A 87 -12.38 2.41 13.76
C LEU A 87 -11.02 1.89 14.26
N ASN A 88 -9.98 2.04 13.44
CA ASN A 88 -8.65 1.50 13.70
C ASN A 88 -7.69 2.52 14.33
N SER A 89 -8.14 3.76 14.58
CA SER A 89 -7.35 4.81 15.23
C SER A 89 -7.50 4.78 16.76
N ALA A 90 -6.48 5.28 17.48
CA ALA A 90 -6.52 5.37 18.93
C ALA A 90 -5.99 6.72 19.44
N ASP A 91 -6.80 7.38 20.27
CA ASP A 91 -6.39 8.55 21.03
C ASP A 91 -5.61 8.13 22.28
N VAL A 92 -4.36 8.56 22.38
CA VAL A 92 -3.45 8.19 23.45
C VAL A 92 -2.91 9.46 24.10
N ALA A 93 -3.34 9.73 25.32
CA ALA A 93 -2.89 10.87 26.11
C ALA A 93 -1.40 10.72 26.53
N PRO A 94 -0.72 11.83 26.93
CA PRO A 94 0.66 11.79 27.39
C PRO A 94 0.90 10.77 28.52
N GLY A 95 1.94 9.96 28.36
CA GLY A 95 2.33 8.88 29.29
C GLY A 95 1.33 7.72 29.37
N LYS A 96 0.44 7.56 28.39
CA LYS A 96 -0.59 6.50 28.35
C LYS A 96 -0.33 5.50 27.23
N LYS A 97 -1.11 4.42 27.27
CA LYS A 97 -1.04 3.28 26.36
C LYS A 97 -2.43 2.94 25.87
N ALA A 98 -2.52 2.44 24.65
CA ALA A 98 -3.76 1.97 24.05
C ALA A 98 -3.52 0.68 23.25
N ASN A 99 -4.59 -0.09 23.08
CA ASN A 99 -4.64 -1.12 22.05
C ASN A 99 -5.65 -0.68 21.00
N SER A 100 -5.33 -0.92 19.73
CA SER A 100 -6.23 -0.74 18.60
C SER A 100 -6.23 -2.01 17.75
N THR A 101 -7.17 -2.09 16.82
CA THR A 101 -7.30 -3.22 15.91
C THR A 101 -7.46 -2.68 14.49
N ILE A 102 -6.75 -3.28 13.53
CA ILE A 102 -7.01 -3.13 12.11
C ILE A 102 -7.97 -4.25 11.72
N GLU A 103 -9.20 -3.89 11.36
CA GLU A 103 -10.20 -4.82 10.85
C GLU A 103 -9.93 -5.12 9.36
N LEU A 104 -9.81 -6.40 9.00
CA LEU A 104 -9.63 -6.89 7.62
C LEU A 104 -10.90 -7.58 7.09
N THR A 105 -11.97 -7.56 7.88
CA THR A 105 -13.28 -8.09 7.53
C THR A 105 -14.37 -7.15 8.01
N SER A 106 -15.45 -7.01 7.24
CA SER A 106 -16.59 -6.17 7.58
C SER A 106 -17.88 -6.93 7.32
N ALA A 107 -18.64 -7.23 8.38
CA ALA A 107 -19.93 -7.90 8.25
C ALA A 107 -20.98 -6.99 7.60
N TRP A 108 -20.88 -5.67 7.82
CA TRP A 108 -21.79 -4.68 7.26
C TRP A 108 -21.59 -4.52 5.75
N GLU A 109 -20.32 -4.37 5.34
CA GLU A 109 -19.94 -4.23 3.92
C GLU A 109 -19.81 -5.58 3.21
N LYS A 110 -19.86 -6.68 3.98
CA LYS A 110 -19.73 -8.06 3.53
C LYS A 110 -18.39 -8.35 2.84
N THR A 111 -17.33 -7.73 3.33
CA THR A 111 -15.97 -7.89 2.82
C THR A 111 -15.14 -8.78 3.72
N ASN A 112 -14.21 -9.53 3.13
CA ASN A 112 -13.17 -10.25 3.84
C ASN A 112 -11.92 -10.24 2.94
N PHE A 113 -10.92 -9.46 3.33
CA PHE A 113 -9.75 -9.22 2.49
C PHE A 113 -9.08 -10.51 2.01
N TYR A 114 -8.77 -11.44 2.93
CA TYR A 114 -8.11 -12.70 2.57
C TYR A 114 -8.94 -13.54 1.59
N LYS A 115 -10.25 -13.63 1.82
CA LYS A 115 -11.14 -14.39 0.94
C LYS A 115 -11.28 -13.70 -0.43
N ASP A 116 -11.49 -12.39 -0.44
CA ASP A 116 -11.75 -11.60 -1.64
C ASP A 116 -10.52 -11.59 -2.56
N TYR A 117 -9.32 -11.61 -1.97
CA TYR A 117 -8.05 -11.68 -2.68
C TYR A 117 -7.46 -13.10 -2.77
N GLN A 118 -8.19 -14.13 -2.32
CA GLN A 118 -7.77 -15.54 -2.36
C GLN A 118 -6.36 -15.76 -1.77
N MET A 119 -6.15 -15.23 -0.57
CA MET A 119 -4.92 -15.36 0.20
C MET A 119 -5.18 -16.18 1.46
N ASP A 120 -4.32 -17.16 1.73
CA ASP A 120 -4.43 -18.02 2.91
C ASP A 120 -3.45 -17.61 4.03
N GLU A 121 -2.43 -16.81 3.71
CA GLU A 121 -1.35 -16.42 4.61
C GLU A 121 -1.06 -14.91 4.55
N LEU A 122 -0.52 -14.37 5.63
CA LEU A 122 0.10 -13.04 5.66
C LEU A 122 1.62 -13.25 5.60
N SER A 123 2.21 -12.91 4.46
CA SER A 123 3.64 -12.98 4.18
C SER A 123 4.35 -11.66 4.42
N SER A 124 3.72 -10.54 4.08
CA SER A 124 4.24 -9.20 4.33
C SER A 124 3.13 -8.23 4.74
N PHE A 125 3.52 -7.20 5.49
CA PHE A 125 2.66 -6.11 5.92
C PHE A 125 3.36 -4.77 5.73
N ASP A 126 2.73 -3.87 4.97
CA ASP A 126 3.20 -2.51 4.77
C ASP A 126 2.23 -1.54 5.40
N ILE A 127 2.73 -0.51 6.09
CA ILE A 127 1.88 0.45 6.79
C ILE A 127 2.49 1.85 6.84
N LEU A 128 1.64 2.86 6.75
CA LEU A 128 1.91 4.26 7.01
C LEU A 128 1.07 4.70 8.22
N LEU A 129 1.71 5.02 9.33
CA LEU A 129 1.07 5.53 10.54
C LEU A 129 1.09 7.05 10.54
N TRP A 130 -0.03 7.68 10.87
CA TRP A 130 -0.10 9.13 11.11
C TRP A 130 -0.40 9.41 12.57
N ALA A 131 0.29 10.40 13.12
CA ALA A 131 0.04 10.95 14.45
C ALA A 131 -0.59 12.34 14.32
N TYR A 132 -1.72 12.54 14.98
CA TYR A 132 -2.45 13.80 15.02
C TYR A 132 -2.33 14.44 16.40
N ASP A 133 -1.97 15.72 16.46
CA ASP A 133 -2.11 16.48 17.70
C ASP A 133 -3.60 16.79 17.89
N ASN A 134 -4.27 16.00 18.73
CA ASN A 134 -5.71 16.15 18.99
C ASN A 134 -6.07 17.50 19.63
N SER A 135 -5.09 18.22 20.19
CA SER A 135 -5.31 19.57 20.73
C SER A 135 -5.31 20.64 19.64
N LYS A 136 -4.65 20.37 18.50
CA LYS A 136 -4.54 21.29 17.35
C LYS A 136 -5.33 20.85 16.13
N SER A 137 -5.84 19.61 16.13
CA SER A 137 -6.55 18.99 15.01
C SER A 137 -5.72 18.98 13.70
N PHE A 138 -4.41 18.77 13.80
CA PHE A 138 -3.51 18.74 12.64
C PHE A 138 -2.50 17.59 12.74
N LYS A 139 -1.98 17.14 11.58
CA LYS A 139 -0.92 16.12 11.52
C LYS A 139 0.31 16.63 12.28
N ALA A 140 0.74 15.88 13.29
CA ALA A 140 1.97 16.16 14.02
C ALA A 140 3.17 15.57 13.26
N PHE A 141 3.09 14.30 12.89
CA PHE A 141 4.09 13.57 12.11
C PHE A 141 3.48 12.30 11.49
N ASP A 142 4.24 11.64 10.62
CA ASP A 142 3.95 10.29 10.12
C ASP A 142 5.19 9.40 10.23
N SER A 143 5.00 8.09 10.17
CA SER A 143 6.09 7.10 10.29
C SER A 143 6.93 6.95 9.02
N GLY A 144 6.55 7.58 7.92
CA GLY A 144 6.87 7.04 6.60
C GLY A 144 6.27 5.64 6.39
N GLN A 145 6.54 5.03 5.23
CA GLN A 145 6.15 3.63 5.00
C GLN A 145 7.07 2.70 5.78
N VAL A 146 6.47 1.78 6.51
CA VAL A 146 7.12 0.71 7.24
C VAL A 146 6.77 -0.61 6.58
N HIS A 147 7.79 -1.43 6.30
CA HIS A 147 7.63 -2.76 5.71
C HIS A 147 8.00 -3.83 6.74
N VAL A 148 7.17 -4.88 6.83
CA VAL A 148 7.36 -6.01 7.72
C VAL A 148 7.31 -7.32 6.93
N ASP A 149 8.40 -8.09 6.99
CA ASP A 149 8.44 -9.47 6.52
C ASP A 149 7.96 -10.41 7.64
N VAL A 150 6.88 -11.17 7.40
CA VAL A 150 6.27 -12.04 8.42
C VAL A 150 6.70 -13.49 8.27
N THR A 151 6.50 -14.11 7.11
CA THR A 151 6.90 -15.52 6.89
C THR A 151 8.25 -15.68 6.19
N GLY A 152 8.89 -14.57 5.80
CA GLY A 152 10.22 -14.54 5.17
C GLY A 152 10.23 -15.00 3.69
N ALA A 153 9.09 -15.43 3.16
CA ALA A 153 8.86 -15.60 1.73
C ALA A 153 7.81 -14.57 1.30
N THR A 154 8.25 -13.51 0.62
CA THR A 154 7.36 -12.47 0.09
C THR A 154 6.56 -13.06 -1.08
N GLU A 155 5.45 -13.72 -0.80
CA GLU A 155 4.48 -14.11 -1.82
C GLU A 155 3.69 -12.87 -2.23
N THR A 156 4.12 -12.21 -3.32
CA THR A 156 3.55 -10.94 -3.80
C THR A 156 2.40 -11.12 -4.80
N SER A 157 1.98 -12.36 -5.07
CA SER A 157 0.99 -12.66 -6.11
C SER A 157 -0.32 -13.16 -5.54
N SER A 158 -1.38 -12.37 -5.68
CA SER A 158 -2.76 -12.86 -5.52
C SER A 158 -3.23 -13.55 -6.80
N PRO A 159 -3.96 -14.68 -6.71
CA PRO A 159 -4.61 -15.31 -7.85
C PRO A 159 -5.52 -14.38 -8.64
N VAL A 160 -6.11 -13.35 -7.99
CA VAL A 160 -6.99 -12.38 -8.68
C VAL A 160 -6.24 -11.51 -9.69
N LEU A 161 -4.89 -11.51 -9.64
CA LEU A 161 -4.01 -10.76 -10.52
C LEU A 161 -3.17 -11.68 -11.44
N SER A 162 -3.56 -12.96 -11.60
CA SER A 162 -2.74 -13.96 -12.32
C SER A 162 -2.82 -13.91 -13.86
N ASN A 163 -3.88 -13.32 -14.43
CA ASN A 163 -4.12 -13.26 -15.87
C ASN A 163 -4.47 -11.85 -16.34
N VAL A 164 -3.62 -10.89 -15.99
CA VAL A 164 -3.82 -9.47 -16.30
C VAL A 164 -3.07 -9.06 -17.58
N GLN A 165 -3.53 -7.99 -18.22
CA GLN A 165 -2.87 -7.39 -19.38
C GLN A 165 -2.27 -6.04 -18.99
N ASN A 166 -0.95 -5.91 -19.09
CA ASN A 166 -0.31 -4.60 -18.92
C ASN A 166 -0.71 -3.65 -20.06
N ILE A 167 -1.20 -2.46 -19.71
CA ILE A 167 -1.64 -1.41 -20.64
C ILE A 167 -0.87 -0.10 -20.47
N TYR A 168 -0.10 0.02 -19.39
CA TYR A 168 0.72 1.19 -19.08
C TYR A 168 1.89 0.75 -18.21
N ASP A 169 3.10 1.20 -18.54
CA ASP A 169 4.31 0.98 -17.73
C ASP A 169 5.28 2.14 -18.00
N LYS A 170 5.31 3.11 -17.08
CA LYS A 170 6.14 4.30 -17.22
C LYS A 170 6.44 4.91 -15.86
N ASP A 171 7.69 5.33 -15.68
CA ASP A 171 8.18 6.08 -14.50
C ASP A 171 7.83 5.42 -13.15
N GLY A 172 7.83 4.08 -13.10
CA GLY A 172 7.53 3.30 -11.90
C GLY A 172 6.04 3.14 -11.61
N ILE A 173 5.16 3.60 -12.50
CA ILE A 173 3.71 3.36 -12.47
C ILE A 173 3.36 2.34 -13.54
N SER A 174 2.76 1.23 -13.11
CA SER A 174 2.24 0.20 -14.01
C SER A 174 0.74 0.06 -13.81
N VAL A 175 0.00 -0.10 -14.92
CA VAL A 175 -1.43 -0.39 -14.90
C VAL A 175 -1.70 -1.63 -15.72
N ASP A 176 -2.35 -2.60 -15.09
CA ASP A 176 -2.83 -3.80 -15.74
C ASP A 176 -4.37 -3.79 -15.82
N PHE A 177 -4.91 -4.09 -16.99
CA PHE A 177 -6.30 -4.47 -17.13
C PHE A 177 -6.52 -5.86 -16.53
N VAL A 178 -7.48 -5.96 -15.61
CA VAL A 178 -7.77 -7.21 -14.87
C VAL A 178 -8.97 -7.93 -15.48
N SER A 179 -10.09 -7.23 -15.59
CA SER A 179 -11.33 -7.80 -16.14
C SER A 179 -12.34 -6.72 -16.47
N SER A 180 -13.37 -7.09 -17.21
CA SER A 180 -14.55 -6.25 -17.43
C SER A 180 -15.81 -7.08 -17.23
N LYS A 181 -16.83 -6.48 -16.62
CA LYS A 181 -18.17 -7.06 -16.52
C LYS A 181 -19.19 -6.00 -16.88
N GLU A 182 -19.99 -6.27 -17.91
CA GLU A 182 -20.91 -5.28 -18.49
C GLU A 182 -20.13 -4.00 -18.86
N ASN A 183 -20.55 -2.84 -18.34
CA ASN A 183 -19.87 -1.55 -18.56
C ASN A 183 -18.90 -1.18 -17.43
N SER A 184 -18.51 -2.13 -16.56
CA SER A 184 -17.53 -1.92 -15.49
C SER A 184 -16.18 -2.55 -15.85
N PHE A 185 -15.09 -1.82 -15.60
CA PHE A 185 -13.73 -2.21 -15.96
C PHE A 185 -12.82 -2.15 -14.74
N THR A 186 -12.16 -3.26 -14.44
CA THR A 186 -11.28 -3.39 -13.28
C THR A 186 -9.82 -3.32 -13.71
N PHE A 187 -9.05 -2.49 -13.03
CA PHE A 187 -7.63 -2.28 -13.28
C PHE A 187 -6.83 -2.50 -11.99
N CYS A 188 -5.57 -2.90 -12.13
CA CYS A 188 -4.60 -2.95 -11.05
C CYS A 188 -3.54 -1.90 -11.30
N ILE A 189 -3.34 -1.00 -10.34
CA ILE A 189 -2.27 0.01 -10.37
C ILE A 189 -1.17 -0.46 -9.44
N THR A 190 0.07 -0.50 -9.93
CA THR A 190 1.26 -0.87 -9.17
C THR A 190 2.19 0.34 -9.04
N ASN A 191 2.67 0.60 -7.82
CA ASN A 191 3.66 1.63 -7.52
C ASN A 191 5.03 1.01 -7.27
N THR A 192 6.02 1.40 -8.07
CA THR A 192 7.45 1.08 -7.90
C THR A 192 8.32 2.33 -8.00
N THR A 193 7.74 3.50 -7.73
CA THR A 193 8.40 4.82 -7.86
C THR A 193 9.51 5.06 -6.84
N GLY A 194 9.61 4.20 -5.81
CA GLY A 194 10.57 4.33 -4.72
C GLY A 194 9.99 4.98 -3.46
N GLN A 195 8.76 5.50 -3.51
CA GLN A 195 8.06 6.11 -2.38
C GLN A 195 6.56 5.95 -2.51
N TYR A 196 5.82 6.07 -1.40
CA TYR A 196 4.36 6.08 -1.48
C TYR A 196 3.88 7.37 -2.14
N PHE A 197 2.68 7.32 -2.72
CA PHE A 197 2.02 8.52 -3.24
C PHE A 197 0.52 8.47 -2.98
N VAL A 198 -0.10 9.62 -3.16
CA VAL A 198 -1.56 9.76 -3.25
C VAL A 198 -1.92 9.95 -4.72
N TYR A 199 -3.03 9.38 -5.15
CA TYR A 199 -3.52 9.59 -6.50
C TYR A 199 -5.03 9.89 -6.55
N ASP A 200 -5.41 10.58 -7.61
CA ASP A 200 -6.78 10.78 -8.06
C ASP A 200 -6.92 10.16 -9.45
N VAL A 201 -7.99 9.39 -9.67
CA VAL A 201 -8.37 9.01 -11.04
C VAL A 201 -9.07 10.21 -11.68
N VAL A 202 -8.55 10.64 -12.83
CA VAL A 202 -9.05 11.81 -13.56
C VAL A 202 -9.24 11.48 -15.03
N SER A 203 -9.96 12.36 -15.75
CA SER A 203 -10.18 12.24 -17.20
C SER A 203 -10.83 10.92 -17.63
N GLU A 204 -11.65 10.31 -16.76
CA GLU A 204 -12.42 9.11 -17.07
C GLU A 204 -13.26 9.32 -18.33
N THR A 205 -12.99 8.49 -19.34
CA THR A 205 -13.54 8.61 -20.68
C THR A 205 -13.98 7.23 -21.17
N TYR A 206 -15.19 7.15 -21.71
CA TYR A 206 -15.80 5.92 -22.19
C TYR A 206 -16.28 6.14 -23.62
N ASN A 207 -15.79 5.33 -24.58
CA ASN A 207 -16.04 5.51 -26.01
C ASN A 207 -15.83 6.96 -26.50
N ASP A 208 -14.73 7.59 -26.09
CA ASP A 208 -14.36 8.99 -26.41
C ASP A 208 -15.24 10.10 -25.77
N PHE A 209 -16.19 9.74 -24.89
CA PHE A 209 -16.93 10.69 -24.07
C PHE A 209 -16.34 10.77 -22.65
N THR A 210 -15.87 11.94 -22.24
CA THR A 210 -15.34 12.16 -20.89
C THR A 210 -16.49 12.44 -19.91
N THR A 211 -16.52 11.73 -18.78
CA THR A 211 -17.48 12.00 -17.72
C THR A 211 -17.04 13.19 -16.85
N SER A 212 -18.01 13.92 -16.33
CA SER A 212 -17.80 14.96 -15.29
C SER A 212 -18.29 14.49 -13.92
N ASP A 213 -18.78 13.25 -13.82
CA ASP A 213 -19.17 12.65 -12.55
C ASP A 213 -17.92 12.40 -11.71
N VAL A 214 -17.94 12.86 -10.47
CA VAL A 214 -16.83 12.67 -9.53
C VAL A 214 -17.04 11.36 -8.80
N ASN A 215 -16.15 10.39 -9.04
CA ASN A 215 -16.07 9.20 -8.21
C ASN A 215 -15.22 9.47 -6.97
N TYR A 216 -15.85 9.93 -5.88
CA TYR A 216 -15.16 10.20 -4.62
C TYR A 216 -14.42 8.99 -4.05
N GLU A 217 -14.82 7.76 -4.44
CA GLU A 217 -14.13 6.52 -4.08
C GLU A 217 -12.83 6.29 -4.86
N LEU A 218 -12.45 7.18 -5.77
CA LEU A 218 -11.19 7.14 -6.51
C LEU A 218 -10.40 8.44 -6.36
N CYS A 219 -10.81 9.30 -5.42
CA CYS A 219 -10.07 10.50 -5.04
C CYS A 219 -9.21 10.25 -3.79
N ASN A 220 -8.06 10.90 -3.76
CA ASN A 220 -7.15 10.99 -2.63
C ASN A 220 -6.73 9.61 -2.08
N LYS A 221 -6.48 8.65 -2.97
CA LYS A 221 -6.15 7.27 -2.60
C LYS A 221 -4.66 7.08 -2.42
N TYR A 222 -4.27 6.41 -1.33
CA TYR A 222 -2.87 6.09 -1.06
C TYR A 222 -2.48 4.82 -1.80
N LEU A 223 -1.28 4.84 -2.38
CA LEU A 223 -0.62 3.65 -2.88
C LEU A 223 0.81 3.60 -2.35
N LEU A 224 1.04 2.67 -1.43
CA LEU A 224 2.35 2.43 -0.84
C LEU A 224 3.37 1.98 -1.90
N ASN A 225 4.65 2.26 -1.68
CA ASN A 225 5.71 1.81 -2.57
C ASN A 225 5.76 0.28 -2.59
N ASN A 226 6.06 -0.28 -3.76
CA ASN A 226 6.05 -1.71 -4.05
C ASN A 226 4.71 -2.41 -3.79
N CYS A 227 3.62 -1.63 -3.67
CA CYS A 227 2.27 -2.16 -3.46
C CYS A 227 1.39 -1.92 -4.69
N LYS A 228 0.24 -2.60 -4.67
CA LYS A 228 -0.76 -2.61 -5.71
C LYS A 228 -2.12 -2.25 -5.15
N THR A 229 -2.96 -1.63 -5.96
CA THR A 229 -4.36 -1.38 -5.64
C THR A 229 -5.24 -1.79 -6.82
N ILE A 230 -6.45 -2.26 -6.53
CA ILE A 230 -7.44 -2.59 -7.53
C ILE A 230 -8.49 -1.48 -7.53
N ILE A 231 -8.75 -0.93 -8.71
CA ILE A 231 -9.82 0.04 -8.94
C ILE A 231 -10.83 -0.53 -9.93
N THR A 232 -12.07 -0.08 -9.85
CA THR A 232 -13.08 -0.38 -10.86
C THR A 232 -13.72 0.92 -11.33
N LEU A 233 -13.69 1.12 -12.65
CA LEU A 233 -14.29 2.24 -13.33
C LEU A 233 -15.65 1.81 -13.88
N THR A 234 -16.69 2.50 -13.44
CA THR A 234 -18.08 2.23 -13.81
C THR A 234 -18.76 3.58 -14.09
N PRO A 235 -19.14 3.87 -15.36
CA PRO A 235 -19.90 5.06 -15.64
C PRO A 235 -21.31 4.96 -15.06
N THR A 236 -21.91 6.11 -14.79
CA THR A 236 -23.30 6.19 -14.33
C THR A 236 -24.28 5.85 -15.45
N ASP A 237 -25.46 5.33 -15.09
CA ASP A 237 -26.53 5.05 -16.05
C ASP A 237 -26.99 6.33 -16.79
N ASP A 238 -26.96 7.48 -16.09
CA ASP A 238 -27.28 8.79 -16.65
C ASP A 238 -26.24 9.19 -17.72
N PHE A 239 -24.95 9.00 -17.44
CA PHE A 239 -23.89 9.23 -18.41
C PHE A 239 -24.06 8.34 -19.66
N LEU A 240 -24.33 7.05 -19.46
CA LEU A 240 -24.54 6.11 -20.56
C LEU A 240 -25.75 6.52 -21.42
N SER A 241 -26.86 6.86 -20.77
CA SER A 241 -28.11 7.25 -21.44
C SER A 241 -27.96 8.56 -22.20
N MET A 242 -27.32 9.58 -21.60
CA MET A 242 -27.10 10.89 -22.21
C MET A 242 -26.24 10.83 -23.47
N ASN A 243 -25.28 9.90 -23.52
CA ASN A 243 -24.37 9.73 -24.65
C ASN A 243 -24.78 8.58 -25.59
N GLU A 244 -25.95 7.99 -25.39
CA GLU A 244 -26.48 6.87 -26.19
C GLU A 244 -25.53 5.65 -26.25
N ILE A 245 -24.81 5.38 -25.16
CA ILE A 245 -23.83 4.29 -25.04
C ILE A 245 -24.51 3.04 -24.48
N SER A 246 -24.62 1.98 -25.28
CA SER A 246 -25.13 0.67 -24.83
C SER A 246 -24.02 -0.31 -24.40
N GLU A 247 -22.84 -0.21 -25.01
CA GLU A 247 -21.66 -1.03 -24.70
C GLU A 247 -20.41 -0.16 -24.78
N ILE A 248 -19.51 -0.36 -23.82
CA ILE A 248 -18.21 0.32 -23.80
C ILE A 248 -17.16 -0.59 -24.44
N SER A 249 -16.46 -0.04 -25.42
CA SER A 249 -15.36 -0.70 -26.15
C SER A 249 -13.99 -0.10 -25.85
N LYS A 250 -13.96 1.13 -25.33
CA LYS A 250 -12.75 1.89 -25.00
C LYS A 250 -12.93 2.62 -23.68
N VAL A 251 -11.93 2.51 -22.82
CA VAL A 251 -11.84 3.24 -21.55
C VAL A 251 -10.51 3.96 -21.52
N ASP A 252 -10.55 5.25 -21.25
CA ASP A 252 -9.36 6.06 -20.99
C ASP A 252 -9.47 6.73 -19.62
N PHE A 253 -8.34 6.88 -18.93
CA PHE A 253 -8.23 7.67 -17.70
C PHE A 253 -6.79 8.12 -17.50
N ALA A 254 -6.55 9.01 -16.56
CA ALA A 254 -5.22 9.37 -16.11
C ALA A 254 -5.17 9.37 -14.59
N LEU A 255 -3.96 9.37 -14.04
CA LEU A 255 -3.72 9.48 -12.60
C LEU A 255 -3.06 10.81 -12.33
N THR A 256 -3.68 11.66 -11.50
CA THR A 256 -2.97 12.78 -10.87
C THR A 256 -2.31 12.24 -9.63
N ILE A 257 -0.98 12.35 -9.54
CA ILE A 257 -0.14 11.75 -8.51
C ILE A 257 0.51 12.85 -7.67
N ARG A 258 0.40 12.71 -6.35
CA ARG A 258 1.01 13.53 -5.31
C ARG A 258 2.01 12.69 -4.52
N PRO A 259 3.30 12.75 -4.86
CA PRO A 259 4.32 11.95 -4.19
C PRO A 259 4.42 12.34 -2.70
N LEU A 260 4.57 11.35 -1.80
CA LEU A 260 4.57 11.54 -0.35
C LEU A 260 3.33 12.26 0.21
N ALA A 261 2.21 12.22 -0.52
CA ALA A 261 0.99 12.96 -0.19
C ALA A 261 1.13 14.49 -0.15
N GLU A 262 2.16 15.04 -0.79
CA GLU A 262 2.41 16.47 -0.86
C GLU A 262 1.93 17.03 -2.21
N TYR A 263 1.40 18.26 -2.21
CA TYR A 263 1.03 18.95 -3.45
C TYR A 263 2.26 19.44 -4.24
N GLU A 264 3.40 19.60 -3.56
CA GLU A 264 4.65 19.93 -4.24
C GLU A 264 5.12 18.73 -5.07
N GLY A 265 5.32 18.95 -6.37
CA GLY A 265 5.70 17.88 -7.28
C GLY A 265 4.53 17.04 -7.79
N GLU A 266 3.29 17.50 -7.63
CA GLU A 266 2.12 16.91 -8.29
C GLU A 266 2.32 16.85 -9.82
N TYR A 267 1.97 15.72 -10.41
CA TYR A 267 1.97 15.54 -11.86
C TYR A 267 0.84 14.60 -12.28
N THR A 268 0.46 14.65 -13.56
CA THR A 268 -0.53 13.74 -14.14
C THR A 268 0.16 12.82 -15.13
N THR A 269 -0.21 11.53 -15.13
CA THR A 269 0.27 10.57 -16.12
C THR A 269 -0.17 10.96 -17.53
N ASP A 270 0.44 10.35 -18.54
CA ASP A 270 -0.20 10.31 -19.86
C ASP A 270 -1.55 9.57 -19.75
N LEU A 271 -2.40 9.71 -20.77
CA LEU A 271 -3.67 8.99 -20.83
C LEU A 271 -3.39 7.47 -20.90
N ILE A 272 -3.96 6.75 -19.95
CA ILE A 272 -3.95 5.29 -19.86
C ILE A 272 -5.19 4.79 -20.60
N SER A 273 -4.97 3.97 -21.62
CA SER A 273 -6.04 3.53 -22.53
C SER A 273 -6.16 2.02 -22.56
N TYR A 274 -7.39 1.53 -22.44
CA TYR A 274 -7.76 0.14 -22.72
C TYR A 274 -8.80 0.08 -23.84
N GLN A 275 -8.63 -0.86 -24.75
CA GLN A 275 -9.57 -1.14 -25.83
C GLN A 275 -9.80 -2.65 -25.94
N LYS A 276 -11.07 -3.04 -26.00
CA LYS A 276 -11.53 -4.43 -26.13
C LYS A 276 -11.35 -4.98 -27.54
#